data_AF-A0A7M3ZR45-F1
#
_entry.id   AF-A0A7M3ZR45-F1
#
_cell.length_a   1.000
_cell.length_b   1.000
_cell.length_c   1.000
_cell.angle_alpha   90.00
_cell.angle_beta   90.00
_cell.angle_gamma   90.00
#
_symmetry.space_group_name_H-M   'P 1'
#
loop_
_entity.id
_entity.type
_entity.pdbx_description
1 polymer ?
#
loop_
_entity_poly.entity_id
_entity_poly.type
_entity_poly.pdbx_seq_one_letter_code
_entity_poly.pdbx_strand_id
1 'polypeptide(L)'
;MVERKAMTTQWQRALIASLLLILSSLAGCLGGDEEPESATVIASTYHVAQLAEAVGGGLVDVEMMSTSNVPVHDYEPSATDIIRLNSADVFLYHGLGLEPWVDGALADLAADGPAVYSTHAMPSGEDTLDFQTILINKLCTTMTGPATTDVHTLAHHPHEAEELHGDDGGHNFAFPDHGEEHDHDEEEHDHDEDEHDHGDHDALSPEMTFDNPEGCDAGTSINVFHMEAGEYMLEFESESEDPFRMAIAGMGGAHDHGHDHGDHGD
;
A
#
# COMPACT_ATOMS: atom_id res chain seq x y z
N MET A 1 68.56 5.68 69.30
CA MET A 1 68.22 4.72 68.22
C MET A 1 66.70 4.48 68.07
N VAL A 2 65.85 4.98 68.98
CA VAL A 2 64.38 4.76 68.96
C VAL A 2 63.63 5.76 68.07
N GLU A 3 64.06 7.02 68.00
CA GLU A 3 63.33 8.08 67.25
C GLU A 3 63.34 7.91 65.72
N ARG A 4 64.42 7.36 65.15
CA ARG A 4 64.51 7.14 63.68
C ARG A 4 63.50 6.10 63.18
N LYS A 5 63.09 5.15 64.02
CA LYS A 5 62.13 4.08 63.68
C LYS A 5 60.68 4.55 63.66
N ALA A 6 60.35 5.56 64.47
CA ALA A 6 59.02 6.17 64.53
C ALA A 6 58.76 7.08 63.31
N MET A 7 59.79 7.84 62.90
CA MET A 7 59.70 8.73 61.74
C MET A 7 59.52 7.98 60.41
N THR A 8 60.18 6.82 60.24
CA THR A 8 60.03 5.99 59.05
C THR A 8 58.65 5.35 58.95
N THR A 9 58.05 4.97 60.08
CA THR A 9 56.69 4.40 60.12
C THR A 9 55.60 5.44 59.91
N GLN A 10 55.80 6.69 60.37
CA GLN A 10 54.87 7.79 60.12
C GLN A 10 54.86 8.23 58.65
N TRP A 11 56.04 8.32 58.01
CA TRP A 11 56.11 8.68 56.59
C TRP A 11 55.55 7.59 55.67
N GLN A 12 55.78 6.31 55.99
CA GLN A 12 55.15 5.19 55.27
C GLN A 12 53.62 5.21 55.39
N ARG A 13 53.08 5.51 56.57
CA ARG A 13 51.63 5.64 56.78
C ARG A 13 51.03 6.81 55.98
N ALA A 14 51.74 7.95 55.91
CA ALA A 14 51.31 9.10 55.12
C ALA A 14 51.32 8.79 53.61
N LEU A 15 52.34 8.07 53.11
CA LEU A 15 52.41 7.66 51.70
C LEU A 15 51.31 6.67 51.34
N ILE A 16 51.03 5.69 52.21
CA ILE A 16 49.95 4.72 52.01
C ILE A 16 48.58 5.41 52.02
N ALA A 17 48.35 6.35 52.95
CA ALA A 17 47.10 7.10 53.01
C ALA A 17 46.90 8.00 51.76
N SER A 18 47.96 8.66 51.29
CA SER A 18 47.91 9.47 50.07
C SER A 18 47.64 8.61 48.83
N LEU A 19 48.29 7.45 48.72
CA LEU A 19 48.06 6.50 47.62
C LEU A 19 46.63 5.96 47.62
N LEU A 20 46.08 5.63 48.79
CA LEU A 20 44.68 5.18 48.91
C LEU A 20 43.67 6.26 48.52
N LEU A 21 43.94 7.53 48.85
CA LEU A 21 43.10 8.64 48.43
C LEU A 21 43.14 8.86 46.92
N ILE A 22 44.33 8.75 46.30
CA ILE A 22 44.50 8.87 44.84
C ILE A 22 43.82 7.70 44.10
N LEU A 23 43.98 6.47 44.58
CA LEU A 23 43.33 5.31 43.96
C LEU A 23 41.79 5.36 44.12
N SER A 24 41.28 5.89 45.24
CA SER A 24 39.84 6.07 45.44
C SER A 24 39.25 7.11 44.48
N SER A 25 40.00 8.16 44.11
CA SER A 25 39.55 9.12 43.09
C SER A 25 39.52 8.56 41.67
N LEU A 26 40.34 7.54 41.37
CA LEU A 26 40.36 6.89 40.05
C LEU A 26 39.18 5.91 39.86
N ALA A 27 38.70 5.28 40.93
CA ALA A 27 37.55 4.37 40.87
C ALA A 27 36.23 5.07 40.50
N GLY A 28 36.10 6.38 40.75
CA GLY A 28 34.93 7.17 40.37
C GLY A 28 34.84 7.53 38.89
N CYS A 29 35.94 7.46 38.14
CA CYS A 29 35.97 7.72 36.68
C CYS A 29 35.80 6.45 35.83
N LEU A 30 35.68 5.28 36.48
CA LEU A 30 35.47 3.97 35.83
C LEU A 30 34.02 3.49 35.95
N GLY A 31 33.10 4.33 36.43
CA GLY A 31 31.69 4.14 36.14
C GLY A 31 31.54 4.35 34.64
N GLY A 32 31.35 3.27 33.89
CA GLY A 32 30.97 3.39 32.49
C GLY A 32 29.73 4.28 32.44
N ASP A 33 29.75 5.26 31.54
CA ASP A 33 28.52 5.87 31.09
C ASP A 33 27.69 4.72 30.49
N GLU A 34 26.80 4.11 31.28
CA GLU A 34 25.68 3.36 30.73
C GLU A 34 24.93 4.40 29.90
N GLU A 35 25.08 4.34 28.58
CA GLU A 35 24.21 5.13 27.72
C GLU A 35 22.77 4.82 28.15
N PRO A 36 21.94 5.85 28.37
CA PRO A 36 20.56 5.63 28.76
C PRO A 36 19.92 4.69 27.73
N GLU A 37 19.31 3.60 28.22
CA GLU A 37 18.62 2.63 27.38
C GLU A 37 17.61 3.39 26.51
N SER A 38 17.89 3.49 25.21
CA SER A 38 17.06 4.22 24.25
C SER A 38 15.90 3.34 23.83
N ALA A 39 14.71 3.92 23.78
CA ALA A 39 13.52 3.20 23.33
C ALA A 39 13.56 3.01 21.82
N THR A 40 13.27 1.82 21.33
CA THR A 40 13.20 1.54 19.90
C THR A 40 11.86 2.03 19.34
N VAL A 41 11.92 2.97 18.42
CA VAL A 41 10.75 3.54 17.72
C VAL A 41 10.80 3.12 16.27
N ILE A 42 9.77 2.44 15.78
CA ILE A 42 9.61 2.17 14.35
C ILE A 42 8.70 3.22 13.73
N ALA A 43 9.12 3.80 12.61
CA ALA A 43 8.37 4.80 11.86
C ALA A 43 8.00 4.32 10.46
N SER A 44 6.77 4.56 10.01
CA SER A 44 6.33 4.16 8.66
C SER A 44 6.94 5.01 7.53
N THR A 45 7.15 6.31 7.78
CA THR A 45 7.66 7.27 6.80
C THR A 45 8.83 8.06 7.35
N TYR A 46 9.71 8.53 6.46
CA TYR A 46 10.85 9.34 6.83
C TYR A 46 10.44 10.61 7.59
N HIS A 47 9.34 11.25 7.21
CA HIS A 47 8.85 12.45 7.89
C HIS A 47 8.46 12.18 9.35
N VAL A 48 7.82 11.02 9.61
CA VAL A 48 7.48 10.59 10.97
C VAL A 48 8.75 10.23 11.75
N ALA A 49 9.71 9.55 11.11
CA ALA A 49 10.99 9.22 11.72
C ALA A 49 11.75 10.48 12.17
N GLN A 50 11.87 11.48 11.30
CA GLN A 50 12.54 12.75 11.61
C GLN A 50 11.83 13.52 12.73
N LEU A 51 10.49 13.46 12.80
CA LEU A 51 9.74 14.04 13.89
C LEU A 51 10.06 13.34 15.22
N ALA A 52 10.08 12.01 15.22
CA ALA A 52 10.41 11.21 16.39
C ALA A 52 11.84 11.47 16.88
N GLU A 53 12.83 11.48 15.98
CA GLU A 53 14.23 11.81 16.29
C GLU A 53 14.36 13.22 16.87
N ALA A 54 13.70 14.22 16.26
CA ALA A 54 13.79 15.60 16.71
C ALA A 54 13.18 15.83 18.09
N VAL A 55 12.12 15.09 18.45
CA VAL A 55 11.43 15.21 19.74
C VAL A 55 12.10 14.34 20.80
N GLY A 56 12.42 13.09 20.49
CA GLY A 56 12.99 12.12 21.42
C GLY A 56 14.49 12.32 21.66
N GLY A 57 15.22 12.84 20.68
CA GLY A 57 16.67 13.02 20.77
C GLY A 57 17.38 11.70 21.09
N GLY A 58 18.38 11.75 21.98
CA GLY A 58 19.12 10.54 22.39
C GLY A 58 18.37 9.58 23.31
N LEU A 59 17.06 9.78 23.54
CA LEU A 59 16.23 8.86 24.33
C LEU A 59 15.56 7.78 23.45
N VAL A 60 15.63 7.93 22.13
CA VAL A 60 15.00 7.03 21.17
C VAL A 60 16.01 6.60 20.12
N ASP A 61 15.88 5.35 19.68
CA ASP A 61 16.52 4.84 18.47
C ASP A 61 15.42 4.63 17.43
N VAL A 62 15.48 5.38 16.33
CA VAL A 62 14.39 5.42 15.34
C VAL A 62 14.78 4.59 14.12
N GLU A 63 13.97 3.58 13.83
CA GLU A 63 14.11 2.73 12.66
C GLU A 63 12.94 2.94 11.69
N MET A 64 13.18 2.73 10.41
CA MET A 64 12.12 2.71 9.40
C MET A 64 11.42 1.34 9.37
N MET A 65 10.10 1.33 9.16
CA MET A 65 9.33 0.09 8.96
C MET A 65 9.72 -0.55 7.62
N SER A 66 9.63 0.20 6.52
CA SER A 66 10.16 -0.27 5.24
C SER A 66 11.67 -0.05 5.20
N THR A 67 12.44 -1.12 5.03
CA THR A 67 13.89 -1.07 4.79
C THR A 67 14.25 -1.05 3.31
N SER A 68 13.25 -1.06 2.42
CA SER A 68 13.41 -0.98 0.97
C SER A 68 12.99 0.40 0.47
N ASN A 69 13.39 0.74 -0.75
CA ASN A 69 12.98 1.99 -1.39
C ASN A 69 11.61 1.85 -2.09
N VAL A 70 10.66 1.20 -1.42
CA VAL A 70 9.27 1.03 -1.89
C VAL A 70 8.44 2.19 -1.34
N PRO A 71 7.58 2.83 -2.15
CA PRO A 71 6.66 3.85 -1.68
C PRO A 71 5.79 3.31 -0.53
N VAL A 72 5.53 4.14 0.49
CA VAL A 72 4.92 3.67 1.74
C VAL A 72 3.52 3.05 1.54
N HIS A 73 2.77 3.56 0.57
CA HIS A 73 1.42 3.08 0.27
C HIS A 73 1.41 1.78 -0.54
N ASP A 74 2.54 1.41 -1.17
CA ASP A 74 2.73 0.13 -1.91
C ASP A 74 3.52 -0.91 -1.10
N TYR A 75 3.98 -0.54 0.10
CA TYR A 75 4.78 -1.43 0.93
C TYR A 75 3.91 -2.53 1.53
N GLU A 76 4.38 -3.78 1.47
CA GLU A 76 3.75 -4.91 2.14
C GLU A 76 4.70 -5.46 3.22
N PRO A 77 4.31 -5.42 4.52
CA PRO A 77 5.14 -5.93 5.61
C PRO A 77 5.43 -7.42 5.46
N SER A 78 6.71 -7.80 5.53
CA SER A 78 7.09 -9.21 5.62
C SER A 78 6.89 -9.74 7.04
N ALA A 79 6.85 -11.07 7.20
CA ALA A 79 6.82 -11.68 8.53
C ALA A 79 8.02 -11.25 9.42
N THR A 80 9.18 -10.97 8.81
CA THR A 80 10.35 -10.45 9.53
C THR A 80 10.09 -9.03 10.03
N ASP A 81 9.40 -8.20 9.25
CA ASP A 81 9.05 -6.84 9.65
C ASP A 81 8.06 -6.85 10.81
N ILE A 82 7.07 -7.76 10.78
CA ILE A 82 6.13 -7.95 11.91
C ILE A 82 6.86 -8.37 13.19
N ILE A 83 7.84 -9.29 13.10
CA ILE A 83 8.64 -9.70 14.27
C ILE A 83 9.44 -8.52 14.83
N ARG A 84 10.04 -7.71 13.96
CA ARG A 84 10.80 -6.52 14.36
C ARG A 84 9.88 -5.47 14.99
N LEU A 85 8.73 -5.21 14.38
CA LEU A 85 7.69 -4.34 14.91
C LEU A 85 7.21 -4.79 16.28
N ASN A 86 6.97 -6.08 16.47
CA ASN A 86 6.53 -6.63 17.75
C ASN A 86 7.61 -6.53 18.85
N SER A 87 8.87 -6.31 18.48
CA SER A 87 9.98 -6.13 19.43
C SER A 87 10.27 -4.66 19.75
N ALA A 88 9.60 -3.71 19.09
CA ALA A 88 9.78 -2.29 19.33
C ALA A 88 9.01 -1.81 20.58
N ASP A 89 9.39 -0.66 21.11
CA ASP A 89 8.65 -0.01 22.21
C ASP A 89 7.49 0.83 21.68
N VAL A 90 7.70 1.50 20.53
CA VAL A 90 6.71 2.40 19.91
C VAL A 90 6.68 2.21 18.40
N PHE A 91 5.49 2.18 17.84
CA PHE A 91 5.25 2.32 16.40
C PHE A 91 4.54 3.63 16.11
N LEU A 92 5.15 4.45 15.25
CA LEU A 92 4.59 5.71 14.78
C LEU A 92 4.34 5.62 13.27
N TYR A 93 3.14 6.01 12.85
CA TYR A 93 2.80 6.04 11.43
C TYR A 93 2.13 7.34 11.03
N HIS A 94 1.96 7.58 9.73
CA HIS A 94 1.36 8.81 9.24
C HIS A 94 -0.12 8.84 9.61
N GLY A 95 -0.87 7.80 9.25
CA GLY A 95 -2.32 7.73 9.41
C GLY A 95 -3.08 8.42 8.27
N LEU A 96 -4.40 8.54 8.43
CA LEU A 96 -5.33 9.02 7.39
C LEU A 96 -5.30 8.18 6.09
N GLY A 97 -5.01 6.88 6.21
CA GLY A 97 -5.04 5.94 5.09
C GLY A 97 -3.81 5.95 4.18
N LEU A 98 -2.72 6.66 4.54
CA LEU A 98 -1.49 6.64 3.74
C LEU A 98 -0.83 5.25 3.71
N GLU A 99 -0.98 4.45 4.77
CA GLU A 99 -0.41 3.12 4.90
C GLU A 99 -1.51 2.04 4.95
N PRO A 100 -1.98 1.51 3.81
CA PRO A 100 -3.10 0.56 3.77
C PRO A 100 -2.86 -0.73 4.56
N TRP A 101 -1.59 -1.10 4.72
CA TRP A 101 -1.14 -2.32 5.39
C TRP A 101 -1.12 -2.24 6.92
N VAL A 102 -1.26 -1.04 7.52
CA VAL A 102 -1.08 -0.88 8.98
C VAL A 102 -2.11 -1.69 9.75
N ASP A 103 -3.39 -1.65 9.39
CA ASP A 103 -4.44 -2.35 10.14
C ASP A 103 -4.22 -3.88 10.13
N GLY A 104 -3.75 -4.43 9.00
CA GLY A 104 -3.36 -5.84 8.90
C GLY A 104 -2.15 -6.15 9.77
N ALA A 105 -1.09 -5.34 9.69
CA ALA A 105 0.10 -5.51 10.52
C ALA A 105 -0.20 -5.46 12.02
N LEU A 106 -1.11 -4.57 12.45
CA LEU A 106 -1.52 -4.44 13.85
C LEU A 106 -2.35 -5.63 14.32
N ALA A 107 -3.14 -6.25 13.44
CA ALA A 107 -3.93 -7.44 13.77
C ALA A 107 -3.04 -8.66 14.10
N ASP A 108 -1.82 -8.70 13.54
CA ASP A 108 -0.85 -9.77 13.75
C ASP A 108 0.08 -9.55 14.95
N LEU A 109 -0.02 -8.41 15.65
CA LEU A 109 0.81 -8.13 16.83
C LEU A 109 0.41 -8.96 18.05
N ALA A 110 1.40 -9.28 18.88
CA ALA A 110 1.18 -9.91 20.17
C ALA A 110 0.52 -8.95 21.17
N ALA A 111 -0.09 -9.50 22.22
CA ALA A 111 -0.78 -8.71 23.24
C ALA A 111 0.14 -7.74 24.01
N ASP A 112 1.44 -8.00 24.00
CA ASP A 112 2.51 -7.20 24.60
C ASP A 112 3.36 -6.44 23.56
N GLY A 113 2.83 -6.22 22.36
CA GLY A 113 3.47 -5.44 21.29
C GLY A 113 3.64 -3.94 21.60
N PRO A 114 4.20 -3.16 20.66
CA PRO A 114 4.56 -1.76 20.86
C PRO A 114 3.34 -0.88 21.17
N ALA A 115 3.59 0.29 21.75
CA ALA A 115 2.59 1.35 21.76
C ALA A 115 2.43 1.96 20.35
N VAL A 116 1.21 2.07 19.85
CA VAL A 116 0.93 2.46 18.46
C VAL A 116 0.22 3.80 18.39
N TYR A 117 0.73 4.73 17.57
CA TYR A 117 0.11 6.06 17.36
C TYR A 117 0.27 6.55 15.92
N SER A 118 -0.80 7.14 15.37
CA SER A 118 -0.71 7.94 14.14
C SER A 118 -0.28 9.37 14.45
N THR A 119 0.45 10.00 13.53
CA THR A 119 0.86 11.41 13.64
C THR A 119 -0.20 12.37 13.11
N HIS A 120 -1.04 11.91 12.18
CA HIS A 120 -2.17 12.66 11.66
C HIS A 120 -3.49 12.05 12.13
N ALA A 121 -4.43 12.94 12.46
CA ALA A 121 -5.80 12.62 12.80
C ALA A 121 -6.70 13.74 12.29
N MET A 122 -7.93 13.39 11.92
CA MET A 122 -8.93 14.39 11.59
C MET A 122 -9.26 15.24 12.82
N PRO A 123 -9.58 16.54 12.64
CA PRO A 123 -10.15 17.34 13.72
C PRO A 123 -11.39 16.64 14.31
N SER A 124 -11.62 16.83 15.60
CA SER A 124 -12.76 16.22 16.29
C SER A 124 -14.09 16.58 15.60
N GLY A 125 -14.85 15.56 15.19
CA GLY A 125 -16.14 15.73 14.52
C GLY A 125 -16.08 15.77 12.99
N GLU A 126 -14.90 15.62 12.40
CA GLU A 126 -14.72 15.48 10.96
C GLU A 126 -14.40 14.01 10.62
N ASP A 127 -15.03 13.51 9.56
CA ASP A 127 -14.78 12.17 9.04
C ASP A 127 -13.71 12.20 7.94
N THR A 128 -12.94 11.13 7.81
CA THR A 128 -12.02 10.96 6.67
C THR A 128 -12.82 10.86 5.38
N LEU A 129 -12.38 11.57 4.34
CA LEU A 129 -12.97 11.41 3.01
C LEU A 129 -12.64 10.01 2.51
N ASP A 130 -13.68 9.18 2.42
CA ASP A 130 -13.58 7.89 1.76
C ASP A 130 -13.64 8.09 0.25
N PHE A 131 -12.46 8.19 -0.36
CA PHE A 131 -12.32 8.35 -1.82
C PHE A 131 -12.95 7.19 -2.59
N GLN A 132 -12.95 5.98 -2.02
CA GLN A 132 -13.60 4.81 -2.61
C GLN A 132 -15.11 5.03 -2.65
N THR A 133 -15.72 5.45 -1.54
CA THR A 133 -17.16 5.79 -1.52
C THR A 133 -17.50 6.92 -2.49
N ILE A 134 -16.65 7.95 -2.60
CA ILE A 134 -16.86 9.05 -3.56
C ILE A 134 -16.83 8.50 -5.00
N LEU A 135 -15.87 7.63 -5.33
CA LEU A 135 -15.74 7.03 -6.65
C LEU A 135 -16.92 6.11 -6.98
N ILE A 136 -17.30 5.23 -6.04
CA ILE A 136 -18.47 4.33 -6.19
C ILE A 136 -19.73 5.17 -6.43
N ASN A 137 -19.95 6.21 -5.62
CA ASN A 137 -21.10 7.09 -5.78
C ASN A 137 -21.10 7.80 -7.14
N LYS A 138 -19.92 8.27 -7.60
CA LYS A 138 -19.77 8.85 -8.95
C LYS A 138 -20.14 7.83 -10.03
N LEU A 139 -19.62 6.61 -9.98
CA LEU A 139 -19.94 5.55 -10.93
C LEU A 139 -21.45 5.24 -10.94
N CYS A 140 -22.06 5.08 -9.77
CA CYS A 140 -23.48 4.71 -9.66
C CYS A 140 -24.42 5.85 -10.05
N THR A 141 -24.04 7.11 -9.78
CA THR A 141 -24.76 8.27 -10.29
C THR A 141 -24.61 8.38 -11.82
N THR A 142 -23.44 8.07 -12.37
CA THR A 142 -23.21 8.06 -13.83
C THR A 142 -23.98 6.94 -14.53
N MET A 143 -24.16 5.78 -13.88
CA MET A 143 -24.98 4.67 -14.37
C MET A 143 -26.46 5.05 -14.46
N THR A 144 -26.99 5.73 -13.43
CA THR A 144 -28.42 6.08 -13.33
C THR A 144 -28.77 7.44 -13.94
N GLY A 145 -27.76 8.25 -14.25
CA GLY A 145 -27.89 9.56 -14.86
C GLY A 145 -28.50 9.51 -16.26
N PRO A 146 -28.94 10.67 -16.81
CA PRO A 146 -29.48 10.74 -18.16
C PRO A 146 -28.50 10.09 -19.14
N ALA A 147 -29.00 9.14 -19.94
CA ALA A 147 -28.20 8.42 -20.91
C ALA A 147 -27.58 9.38 -21.92
N THR A 148 -26.36 9.08 -22.36
CA THR A 148 -25.86 9.60 -23.63
C THR A 148 -26.85 9.17 -24.72
N THR A 149 -27.04 9.99 -25.74
CA THR A 149 -27.88 9.61 -26.89
C THR A 149 -27.21 8.57 -27.77
N ASP A 150 -25.91 8.36 -27.57
CA ASP A 150 -25.08 7.46 -28.35
C ASP A 150 -25.17 6.05 -27.77
N VAL A 151 -25.35 5.07 -28.65
CA VAL A 151 -25.39 3.63 -28.34
C VAL A 151 -24.27 2.97 -29.12
N HIS A 152 -23.29 2.45 -28.39
CA HIS A 152 -22.19 1.68 -28.96
C HIS A 152 -22.70 0.28 -29.31
N THR A 153 -22.56 -0.11 -30.58
CA THR A 153 -22.95 -1.45 -31.02
C THR A 153 -21.73 -2.35 -30.92
N LEU A 154 -21.85 -3.46 -30.20
CA LEU A 154 -20.76 -4.42 -30.07
C LEU A 154 -20.46 -5.10 -31.42
N ALA A 155 -19.19 -5.44 -31.63
CA ALA A 155 -18.74 -6.10 -32.85
C ALA A 155 -18.43 -7.58 -32.57
N HIS A 156 -18.69 -8.44 -33.55
CA HIS A 156 -18.28 -9.85 -33.50
C HIS A 156 -16.77 -10.04 -33.73
N HIS A 157 -16.12 -9.06 -34.37
CA HIS A 157 -14.71 -9.11 -34.67
C HIS A 157 -13.96 -7.88 -34.12
N PRO A 158 -12.76 -8.08 -33.52
CA PRO A 158 -11.95 -7.00 -32.93
C PRO A 158 -11.71 -5.78 -33.84
N HIS A 159 -11.53 -6.00 -35.14
CA HIS A 159 -11.20 -4.94 -36.10
C HIS A 159 -12.39 -4.06 -36.50
N GLU A 160 -13.60 -4.44 -36.10
CA GLU A 160 -14.84 -3.69 -36.33
C GLU A 160 -15.34 -2.99 -35.05
N ALA A 161 -14.66 -3.22 -33.92
CA ALA A 161 -15.04 -2.63 -32.64
C ALA A 161 -14.87 -1.11 -32.64
N GLU A 162 -15.82 -0.40 -32.03
CA GLU A 162 -15.74 1.04 -31.86
C GLU A 162 -14.76 1.39 -30.73
N GLU A 163 -13.93 2.41 -30.96
CA GLU A 163 -13.01 2.92 -29.95
C GLU A 163 -13.75 3.71 -28.88
N LEU A 164 -13.42 3.42 -27.61
CA LEU A 164 -13.95 4.13 -26.45
C LEU A 164 -12.82 4.86 -25.73
N HIS A 165 -12.98 6.17 -25.51
CA HIS A 165 -12.05 6.91 -24.65
C HIS A 165 -12.29 6.56 -23.18
N GLY A 166 -11.22 6.31 -22.43
CA GLY A 166 -11.26 6.01 -20.98
C GLY A 166 -11.58 7.21 -20.08
N ASP A 167 -12.25 8.23 -20.60
CA ASP A 167 -12.69 9.38 -19.83
C ASP A 167 -13.88 9.01 -18.92
N ASP A 168 -14.08 9.79 -17.85
CA ASP A 168 -15.21 9.57 -16.95
C ASP A 168 -16.56 9.73 -17.70
N GLY A 169 -17.36 8.67 -17.77
CA GLY A 169 -18.55 8.67 -18.62
C GLY A 169 -19.47 7.47 -18.43
N GLY A 170 -20.72 7.63 -18.86
CA GLY A 170 -21.70 6.54 -18.95
C GLY A 170 -21.95 6.21 -20.41
N HIS A 171 -21.95 4.92 -20.74
CA HIS A 171 -21.99 4.40 -22.11
C HIS A 171 -23.09 3.35 -22.23
N ASN A 172 -23.92 3.47 -23.26
CA ASN A 172 -24.92 2.46 -23.58
C ASN A 172 -24.35 1.52 -24.63
N PHE A 173 -24.51 0.22 -24.40
CA PHE A 173 -24.09 -0.84 -25.31
C PHE A 173 -25.31 -1.62 -25.79
N ALA A 174 -25.28 -2.00 -27.05
CA ALA A 174 -26.25 -2.92 -27.63
C ALA A 174 -25.52 -4.01 -28.41
N PHE A 175 -26.07 -5.21 -28.37
CA PHE A 175 -25.62 -6.28 -29.24
C PHE A 175 -26.09 -5.99 -30.67
N PRO A 176 -25.30 -6.39 -31.68
CA PRO A 176 -25.68 -6.22 -33.08
C PRO A 176 -26.98 -6.98 -33.36
N ASP A 177 -27.90 -6.35 -34.09
CA ASP A 177 -29.16 -6.97 -34.47
C ASP A 177 -28.84 -8.11 -35.45
N HIS A 178 -29.22 -9.35 -35.11
CA HIS A 178 -29.17 -10.48 -36.04
C HIS A 178 -30.27 -10.28 -37.08
N GLY A 179 -30.01 -9.39 -38.04
CA GLY A 179 -30.90 -9.17 -39.16
C GLY A 179 -31.17 -10.49 -39.86
N GLU A 180 -32.44 -10.89 -39.92
CA GLU A 180 -32.85 -11.92 -40.86
C GLU A 180 -32.42 -11.51 -42.28
N GLU A 181 -31.94 -12.50 -43.03
CA GLU A 181 -31.44 -12.46 -44.41
C GLU A 181 -29.91 -12.41 -44.57
N HIS A 182 -29.30 -13.59 -44.57
CA HIS A 182 -28.83 -14.14 -45.84
C HIS A 182 -29.14 -15.63 -45.92
N ASP A 183 -30.13 -15.98 -46.76
CA ASP A 183 -30.17 -17.28 -47.44
C ASP A 183 -28.85 -17.43 -48.22
N HIS A 184 -27.82 -17.95 -47.57
CA HIS A 184 -26.67 -18.49 -48.28
C HIS A 184 -27.01 -19.94 -48.62
N ASP A 185 -27.11 -20.18 -49.92
CA ASP A 185 -27.19 -21.50 -50.54
C ASP A 185 -26.34 -22.52 -49.76
N GLU A 186 -26.93 -23.67 -49.43
CA GLU A 186 -26.21 -24.84 -48.96
C GLU A 186 -25.29 -25.36 -50.09
N GLU A 187 -24.13 -24.71 -50.24
CA GLU A 187 -22.95 -25.36 -50.77
C GLU A 187 -22.25 -26.00 -49.57
N GLU A 188 -22.34 -27.33 -49.51
CA GLU A 188 -21.59 -28.20 -48.61
C GLU A 188 -20.09 -27.87 -48.72
N HIS A 189 -19.63 -26.94 -47.90
CA HIS A 189 -18.23 -26.80 -47.58
C HIS A 189 -17.99 -27.52 -46.26
N ASP A 190 -17.39 -28.71 -46.39
CA ASP A 190 -16.64 -29.35 -45.32
C ASP A 190 -15.62 -28.33 -44.78
N HIS A 191 -16.04 -27.57 -43.78
CA HIS A 191 -15.13 -26.78 -42.97
C HIS A 191 -14.84 -27.63 -41.75
N ASP A 192 -13.62 -28.15 -41.74
CA ASP A 192 -12.96 -28.70 -40.57
C ASP A 192 -13.34 -27.84 -39.36
N GLU A 193 -13.84 -28.49 -38.30
CA GLU A 193 -13.93 -27.88 -36.98
C GLU A 193 -12.50 -27.63 -36.50
N ASP A 194 -11.88 -26.59 -37.05
CA ASP A 194 -10.78 -25.91 -36.41
C ASP A 194 -11.43 -25.29 -35.17
N GLU A 195 -11.40 -26.05 -34.07
CA GLU A 195 -11.47 -25.52 -32.71
C GLU A 195 -10.64 -24.25 -32.73
N HIS A 196 -11.30 -23.09 -32.79
CA HIS A 196 -10.66 -21.82 -32.61
C HIS A 196 -10.19 -21.84 -31.15
N ASP A 197 -8.97 -22.32 -30.99
CA ASP A 197 -8.12 -22.06 -29.84
C ASP A 197 -8.09 -20.54 -29.73
N HIS A 198 -9.02 -20.00 -28.94
CA HIS A 198 -8.96 -18.66 -28.40
C HIS A 198 -7.73 -18.68 -27.48
N GLY A 199 -6.57 -18.65 -28.13
CA GLY A 199 -5.29 -18.87 -27.48
C GLY A 199 -5.18 -17.83 -26.40
N ASP A 200 -5.04 -18.33 -25.16
CA ASP A 200 -4.68 -17.66 -23.92
C ASP A 200 -4.37 -16.16 -24.12
N HIS A 201 -5.42 -15.37 -24.36
CA HIS A 201 -5.27 -13.92 -24.39
C HIS A 201 -5.05 -13.55 -22.93
N ASP A 202 -3.97 -12.82 -22.63
CA ASP A 202 -3.64 -12.31 -21.29
C ASP A 202 -4.78 -11.37 -20.83
N ALA A 203 -5.85 -11.97 -20.33
CA ALA A 203 -7.00 -11.26 -19.82
C ALA A 203 -6.60 -10.63 -18.49
N LEU A 204 -6.72 -9.31 -18.40
CA LEU A 204 -6.53 -8.62 -17.14
C LEU A 204 -7.62 -9.08 -16.16
N SER A 205 -7.18 -9.49 -14.98
CA SER A 205 -8.10 -9.74 -13.87
C SER A 205 -8.30 -8.45 -13.08
N PRO A 206 -9.51 -8.21 -12.54
CA PRO A 206 -9.73 -7.07 -11.68
C PRO A 206 -8.91 -7.23 -10.39
N GLU A 207 -8.27 -6.15 -9.95
CA GLU A 207 -7.60 -6.10 -8.65
C GLU A 207 -8.62 -6.17 -7.51
N MET A 208 -9.81 -5.63 -7.76
CA MET A 208 -10.90 -5.59 -6.79
C MET A 208 -12.26 -5.58 -7.50
N THR A 209 -13.22 -6.31 -6.92
CA THR A 209 -14.61 -6.33 -7.38
C THR A 209 -15.53 -5.96 -6.23
N PHE A 210 -16.48 -5.07 -6.49
CA PHE A 210 -17.57 -4.71 -5.58
C PHE A 210 -18.89 -5.21 -6.13
N ASP A 211 -19.52 -6.14 -5.40
CA ASP A 211 -20.83 -6.65 -5.75
C ASP A 211 -21.93 -5.91 -5.01
N ASN A 212 -22.90 -5.41 -5.78
CA ASN A 212 -24.06 -4.67 -5.30
C ASN A 212 -23.72 -3.55 -4.28
N PRO A 213 -22.84 -2.60 -4.64
CA PRO A 213 -22.39 -1.57 -3.72
C PRO A 213 -23.54 -0.69 -3.22
N GLU A 214 -23.43 -0.20 -1.99
CA GLU A 214 -24.43 0.68 -1.39
C GLU A 214 -24.56 1.99 -2.19
N GLY A 215 -25.80 2.38 -2.52
CA GLY A 215 -26.09 3.55 -3.35
C GLY A 215 -26.18 3.26 -4.85
N CYS A 216 -26.02 2.00 -5.26
CA CYS A 216 -26.15 1.54 -6.65
C CYS A 216 -27.40 0.68 -6.84
N ASP A 217 -27.82 0.51 -8.10
CA ASP A 217 -28.96 -0.35 -8.42
C ASP A 217 -28.64 -1.83 -8.17
N ALA A 218 -29.68 -2.60 -7.87
CA ALA A 218 -29.55 -4.02 -7.58
C ALA A 218 -28.92 -4.78 -8.76
N GLY A 219 -27.88 -5.58 -8.50
CA GLY A 219 -27.17 -6.33 -9.54
C GLY A 219 -26.04 -5.55 -10.23
N THR A 220 -25.69 -4.36 -9.73
CA THR A 220 -24.48 -3.64 -10.17
C THR A 220 -23.23 -4.36 -9.67
N SER A 221 -22.26 -4.56 -10.56
CA SER A 221 -20.89 -4.97 -10.21
C SER A 221 -19.90 -3.91 -10.68
N ILE A 222 -18.93 -3.56 -9.83
CA ILE A 222 -17.85 -2.63 -10.15
C ILE A 222 -16.55 -3.41 -10.13
N ASN A 223 -15.83 -3.40 -11.25
CA ASN A 223 -14.54 -4.06 -11.40
C ASN A 223 -13.45 -3.00 -11.53
N VAL A 224 -12.42 -3.11 -10.70
CA VAL A 224 -11.29 -2.19 -10.64
C VAL A 224 -10.09 -2.85 -11.31
N PHE A 225 -9.54 -2.18 -12.32
CA PHE A 225 -8.39 -2.65 -13.07
C PHE A 225 -7.22 -1.69 -12.92
N HIS A 226 -6.03 -2.25 -12.86
CA HIS A 226 -4.80 -1.52 -13.10
C HIS A 226 -4.46 -1.61 -14.59
N MET A 227 -4.37 -0.46 -15.24
CA MET A 227 -4.12 -0.36 -16.67
C MET A 227 -2.95 0.59 -16.92
N GLU A 228 -1.95 0.13 -17.66
CA GLU A 228 -0.89 0.99 -18.16
C GLU A 228 -1.41 1.84 -19.33
N ALA A 229 -0.60 2.81 -19.79
CA ALA A 229 -0.97 3.57 -20.97
C ALA A 229 -0.97 2.66 -22.21
N GLY A 230 -2.13 2.48 -22.83
CA GLY A 230 -2.26 1.60 -24.00
C GLY A 230 -3.69 1.51 -24.51
N GLU A 231 -3.87 0.64 -25.50
CA GLU A 231 -5.18 0.26 -26.04
C GLU A 231 -5.58 -1.10 -25.47
N TYR A 232 -6.83 -1.22 -25.06
CA TYR A 232 -7.37 -2.43 -24.44
C TYR A 232 -8.70 -2.79 -25.08
N MET A 233 -8.96 -4.09 -25.18
CA MET A 233 -10.22 -4.62 -25.71
C MET A 233 -11.11 -5.06 -24.56
N LEU A 234 -12.35 -4.56 -24.55
CA LEU A 234 -13.38 -4.99 -23.62
C LEU A 234 -14.20 -6.09 -24.28
N GLU A 235 -14.09 -7.31 -23.75
CA GLU A 235 -14.88 -8.45 -24.20
C GLU A 235 -16.06 -8.67 -23.25
N PHE A 236 -17.23 -8.92 -23.82
CA PHE A 236 -18.47 -9.10 -23.09
C PHE A 236 -19.04 -10.48 -23.38
N GLU A 237 -19.11 -11.30 -22.34
CA GLU A 237 -19.86 -12.56 -22.37
C GLU A 237 -21.20 -12.35 -21.65
N SER A 238 -22.30 -12.72 -22.31
CA SER A 238 -23.63 -12.61 -21.72
C SER A 238 -24.49 -13.81 -22.10
N GLU A 239 -25.33 -14.24 -21.16
CA GLU A 239 -26.38 -15.23 -21.42
C GLU A 239 -27.57 -14.62 -22.20
N SER A 240 -27.69 -13.29 -22.22
CA SER A 240 -28.76 -12.54 -22.88
C SER A 240 -28.22 -11.33 -23.64
N GLU A 241 -28.65 -11.15 -24.89
CA GLU A 241 -28.25 -10.03 -25.76
C GLU A 241 -29.04 -8.74 -25.50
N ASP A 242 -29.44 -8.49 -24.25
CA ASP A 242 -30.16 -7.28 -23.87
C ASP A 242 -29.21 -6.06 -23.85
N PRO A 243 -29.64 -4.88 -24.31
CA PRO A 243 -28.84 -3.67 -24.18
C PRO A 243 -28.54 -3.36 -22.71
N PHE A 244 -27.30 -2.98 -22.44
CA PHE A 244 -26.83 -2.68 -21.09
C PHE A 244 -26.10 -1.35 -21.04
N ARG A 245 -25.84 -0.89 -19.83
CA ARG A 245 -25.09 0.34 -19.58
C ARG A 245 -23.85 0.04 -18.78
N MET A 246 -22.78 0.77 -19.05
CA MET A 246 -21.55 0.77 -18.27
C MET A 246 -21.18 2.20 -17.91
N ALA A 247 -20.57 2.39 -16.74
CA ALA A 247 -19.91 3.63 -16.38
C ALA A 247 -18.42 3.38 -16.20
N ILE A 248 -17.61 4.29 -16.72
CA ILE A 248 -16.16 4.29 -16.58
C ILE A 248 -15.79 5.52 -15.77
N ALA A 249 -14.87 5.35 -14.82
CA ALA A 249 -14.27 6.46 -14.11
C ALA A 249 -12.82 6.16 -13.77
N GLY A 250 -11.95 7.14 -13.97
CA GLY A 250 -10.55 7.05 -13.53
C GLY A 250 -10.44 7.15 -12.01
N MET A 251 -9.65 6.28 -11.40
CA MET A 251 -9.27 6.42 -9.99
C MET A 251 -8.34 7.63 -9.82
N GLY A 252 -8.82 8.66 -9.12
CA GLY A 252 -8.01 9.81 -8.76
C GLY A 252 -6.97 9.44 -7.69
N GLY A 253 -5.75 9.93 -7.82
CA GLY A 253 -4.69 9.76 -6.81
C GLY A 253 -3.66 8.68 -7.10
N ALA A 254 -3.77 7.94 -8.20
CA ALA A 254 -2.68 7.10 -8.69
C ALA A 254 -1.56 7.99 -9.26
N HIS A 255 -0.39 7.93 -8.65
CA HIS A 255 0.86 8.43 -9.26
C HIS A 255 1.42 7.31 -10.15
N ASP A 256 1.83 7.67 -11.36
CA ASP A 256 2.54 6.80 -12.29
C ASP A 256 3.88 6.40 -11.65
N HIS A 257 3.91 5.21 -11.05
CA HIS A 257 5.15 4.57 -10.72
C HIS A 257 5.62 3.86 -11.97
N GLY A 258 6.45 4.55 -12.76
CA GLY A 258 7.16 3.91 -13.85
C GLY A 258 7.89 2.69 -13.30
N HIS A 259 7.33 1.50 -13.55
CA HIS A 259 8.02 0.25 -13.35
C HIS A 259 9.16 0.24 -14.37
N ASP A 260 10.35 0.64 -13.92
CA ASP A 260 11.59 0.44 -14.66
C ASP A 260 11.82 -1.08 -14.72
N HIS A 261 11.18 -1.73 -15.70
CA HIS A 261 11.52 -3.08 -16.08
C HIS A 261 12.96 -3.03 -16.57
N GLY A 262 13.86 -3.37 -15.66
CA GLY A 262 15.29 -3.49 -15.94
C GLY A 262 15.48 -4.27 -17.24
N ASP A 263 16.08 -3.58 -18.19
CA ASP A 263 16.55 -4.09 -19.46
C ASP A 263 17.37 -5.37 -19.20
N HIS A 264 16.76 -6.53 -19.42
CA HIS A 264 17.48 -7.79 -19.48
C HIS A 264 18.21 -7.83 -20.83
N GLY A 265 19.38 -7.19 -20.83
CA GLY A 265 20.35 -7.26 -21.91
C GLY A 265 20.92 -8.67 -22.10
N ASP A 266 20.95 -9.04 -23.39
CA ASP A 266 21.69 -10.11 -24.10
C ASP A 266 21.37 -11.60 -23.83
#